data_AF-A0AAW9IV84-F1
#
_entry.id   AF-A0AAW9IV84-F1
#
_cell.length_a   1.000
_cell.length_b   1.000
_cell.length_c   1.000
_cell.angle_alpha   90.00
_cell.angle_beta   90.00
_cell.angle_gamma   90.00
#
_symmetry.space_group_name_H-M   'P 1'
#
loop_
_entity.id
_entity.type
_entity.pdbx_description
1 polymer ?
#
loop_
_entity_poly.entity_id
_entity_poly.type
_entity_poly.pdbx_seq_one_letter_code
_entity_poly.pdbx_strand_id
1 'polypeptide(L)' 'MNKVYIIGTGPGDEELLTLKAVEILKNCTAVLYD' A
#
# COMPACT_ATOMS: atom_id res chain seq x y z
N MET A 1 12.91 -0.72 -12.99
CA MET A 1 13.15 -1.97 -12.21
C MET A 1 11.84 -2.30 -11.53
N ASN A 2 11.27 -3.47 -11.80
CA ASN A 2 9.93 -3.82 -11.30
C ASN A 2 10.05 -4.32 -9.86
N LYS A 3 9.20 -3.80 -8.97
CA LYS A 3 9.17 -4.18 -7.55
C LYS A 3 7.76 -4.58 -7.16
N VAL A 4 7.66 -5.56 -6.28
CA VAL A 4 6.42 -5.98 -5.64
C VAL A 4 6.55 -5.68 -4.15
N TYR A 5 5.50 -5.12 -3.57
CA TYR A 5 5.43 -4.83 -2.15
C TYR A 5 4.22 -5.56 -1.56
N ILE A 6 4.44 -6.31 -0.49
CA ILE A 6 3.35 -6.79 0.36
C ILE A 6 3.11 -5.70 1.40
N ILE A 7 1.89 -5.18 1.41
CA ILE A 7 1.50 -4.06 2.26
C ILE A 7 0.37 -4.53 3.16
N GLY A 8 0.55 -4.43 4.48
CA GLY A 8 -0.56 -4.53 5.42
C GLY A 8 -1.35 -3.22 5.42
N THR A 9 -2.66 -3.31 5.16
CA THR A 9 -3.56 -2.14 5.04
C THR A 9 -4.17 -1.70 6.38
N GLY A 10 -3.90 -2.41 7.47
CA GLY A 10 -4.49 -2.15 8.78
C GLY A 10 -5.88 -2.81 8.92
N PRO A 11 -6.60 -2.55 10.04
CA PRO A 11 -7.88 -3.18 10.34
C PRO A 11 -9.10 -2.52 9.67
N GLY A 12 -8.89 -1.50 8.82
CA GLY A 12 -9.96 -0.81 8.08
C GLY A 12 -9.99 0.71 8.25
N ASP A 13 -9.37 1.24 9.30
CA ASP A 13 -9.20 2.69 9.49
C ASP A 13 -8.01 3.21 8.66
N GLU A 14 -8.26 4.20 7.80
CA GLU A 14 -7.26 4.76 6.88
C GLU A 14 -6.10 5.45 7.60
N GLU A 15 -6.33 5.99 8.80
CA GLU A 15 -5.28 6.65 9.58
C GLU A 15 -4.24 5.66 10.13
N LEU A 16 -4.56 4.36 10.11
CA LEU A 16 -3.66 3.29 10.56
C LEU A 16 -2.72 2.79 9.44
N LEU A 17 -2.85 3.30 8.22
CA LEU A 17 -1.88 3.04 7.16
C LEU A 17 -0.53 3.68 7.51
N THR A 18 0.54 2.92 7.30
CA THR A 18 1.89 3.48 7.45
C THR A 18 2.17 4.52 6.36
N LEU A 19 2.98 5.54 6.67
CA LEU A 19 3.38 6.56 5.69
C LEU A 19 4.00 5.96 4.43
N LYS A 20 4.77 4.87 4.58
CA LYS A 20 5.39 4.14 3.47
C LYS A 20 4.35 3.42 2.59
N ALA A 21 3.30 2.86 3.19
CA ALA A 21 2.20 2.25 2.44
C ALA A 21 1.51 3.30 1.57
N VAL A 22 1.19 4.47 2.15
CA VAL A 22 0.58 5.58 1.43
C VAL A 22 1.48 6.07 0.28
N GLU A 23 2.78 6.21 0.51
CA GLU A 23 3.75 6.60 -0.53
C GLU A 23 3.79 5.59 -1.69
N ILE A 24 3.86 4.29 -1.39
CA ILE A 24 3.92 3.25 -2.42
C ILE A 24 2.60 3.18 -3.20
N LEU A 25 1.46 3.19 -2.50
CA LEU A 25 0.14 3.11 -3.13
C LEU A 25 -0.11 4.30 -4.07
N LYS A 26 0.36 5.51 -3.71
CA LYS A 26 0.26 6.71 -4.57
C LYS A 26 1.11 6.63 -5.84
N ASN A 27 2.19 5.86 -5.85
CA ASN A 27 3.15 5.81 -6.96
C ASN A 27 3.14 4.48 -7.74
N CYS A 28 2.37 3.48 -7.29
CA CYS A 28 2.28 2.20 -7.96
C CYS A 28 1.39 2.28 -9.22
N THR A 29 1.63 1.39 -10.19
CA THR A 29 0.85 1.33 -11.43
C THR A 29 -0.33 0.36 -11.34
N ALA A 30 -0.32 -0.54 -10.36
CA ALA A 30 -1.36 -1.53 -10.14
C ALA A 30 -1.39 -1.96 -8.68
N VAL A 31 -2.59 -2.27 -8.18
CA VAL A 31 -2.85 -2.85 -6.86
C VAL A 31 -3.58 -4.17 -7.06
N LEU A 32 -3.08 -5.22 -6.41
CA LEU A 32 -3.78 -6.49 -6.28
C LEU A 32 -4.19 -6.64 -4.81
N TYR A 33 -5.49 -6.73 -4.58
CA TYR A 33 -6.11 -6.86 -3.26
C TYR A 33 -7.24 -7.91 -3.34
N ASP A 34 -7.80 -8.30 -2.18
CA ASP A 34 -8.88 -9.29 -2.06
C ASP A 34 -10.29 -8.72 -2.30
#